data_AF-A0AA88QQU6-F1
#
_entry.id   AF-A0AA88QQU6-F1
#
_cell.length_a   1.000
_cell.length_b   1.000
_cell.length_c   1.000
_cell.angle_alpha   90.00
_cell.angle_beta   90.00
_cell.angle_gamma   90.00
#
_symmetry.space_group_name_H-M   'P 1'
#
loop_
_entity.id
_entity.type
_entity.pdbx_description
1 polymer ?
#
loop_
_entity_poly.entity_id
_entity_poly.type
_entity_poly.pdbx_seq_one_letter_code
_entity_poly.pdbx_strand_id
1 'polypeptide(L)' 'MHDAPTHNQIAKAWENWKDGRASELIDVSIRETYKRHEVVKCINVALLCVQEFPADRPTISYVVLMLANGTVMVAD' A
#
# COMPACT_ATOMS: atom_id res chain seq x y z
N MET A 1 13.76 -24.88 13.22
CA MET A 1 12.99 -23.97 12.36
C MET A 1 12.00 -23.28 13.27
N HIS A 2 12.26 -22.02 13.63
CA HIS A 2 11.33 -21.23 14.44
C HIS A 2 10.31 -20.65 13.47
N ASP A 3 9.15 -21.27 13.36
CA ASP A 3 7.98 -20.63 12.78
C ASP A 3 7.53 -19.56 13.79
N ALA A 4 8.16 -18.39 13.73
CA ALA A 4 7.58 -17.20 14.32
C ALA A 4 6.19 -17.04 13.69
N PRO A 5 5.14 -16.70 14.47
CA PRO A 5 3.84 -16.45 13.89
C PRO A 5 4.07 -15.40 12.81
N THR A 6 3.72 -15.72 11.57
CA THR A 6 3.70 -14.75 10.48
C THR A 6 2.73 -13.67 10.92
N HIS A 7 3.26 -12.68 11.63
CA HIS A 7 2.58 -11.46 11.97
C HIS A 7 2.04 -10.95 10.65
N ASN A 8 0.72 -11.02 10.47
CA ASN A 8 0.10 -10.81 9.17
C ASN A 8 0.52 -9.42 8.69
N GLN A 9 1.49 -9.37 7.79
CA GLN A 9 2.12 -8.11 7.38
C GLN A 9 1.10 -7.21 6.68
N ILE A 10 0.10 -7.81 6.04
CA ILE A 10 -1.03 -7.10 5.45
C ILE A 10 -1.88 -6.47 6.56
N ALA A 11 -2.22 -7.22 7.62
CA ALA A 11 -2.97 -6.68 8.75
C ALA A 11 -2.22 -5.53 9.45
N LYS A 12 -0.92 -5.69 9.71
CA LYS A 12 -0.08 -4.63 10.29
C LYS A 12 0.02 -3.41 9.38
N ALA A 13 0.17 -3.62 8.08
CA ALA A 13 0.18 -2.53 7.10
C ALA A 13 -1.16 -1.77 7.08
N TRP A 14 -2.26 -2.51 7.17
CA TRP A 14 -3.61 -1.96 7.22
C TRP A 14 -3.84 -1.13 8.49
N GLU A 15 -3.42 -1.61 9.66
CA GLU A 15 -3.47 -0.87 10.94
C GLU A 15 -2.64 0.40 10.88
N ASN A 16 -1.38 0.31 10.45
CA ASN A 16 -0.51 1.48 10.31
C ASN A 16 -1.10 2.50 9.32
N TRP A 17 -1.71 2.06 8.22
CA TRP A 17 -2.36 2.94 7.27
C TRP A 17 -3.58 3.66 7.88
N LYS A 18 -4.46 2.93 8.59
CA LYS A 18 -5.61 3.52 9.29
C LYS A 18 -5.21 4.55 10.34
N ASP A 19 -4.11 4.31 11.04
CA ASP A 19 -3.59 5.21 12.08
C ASP A 19 -2.83 6.42 11.52
N GLY A 20 -2.75 6.58 10.19
CA GLY A 20 -1.95 7.64 9.55
C GLY A 20 -0.43 7.43 9.66
N ARG A 21 0.00 6.24 10.08
CA ARG A 21 1.40 5.81 10.27
C ARG A 21 1.95 5.05 9.05
N ALA A 22 1.41 5.30 7.87
CA ALA A 22 1.85 4.67 6.62
C ALA A 22 3.36 4.85 6.34
N SER A 23 3.98 5.92 6.84
CA SER A 23 5.43 6.14 6.73
C SER A 23 6.28 5.10 7.47
N GLU A 24 5.73 4.40 8.46
CA GLU A 24 6.42 3.31 9.15
C GLU A 24 6.62 2.08 8.26
N LEU A 25 5.87 1.98 7.16
CA LEU A 25 6.00 0.93 6.16
C LEU A 25 7.17 1.17 5.19
N ILE A 26 7.78 2.35 5.24
CA ILE A 26 8.87 2.74 4.33
C ILE A 26 10.19 2.19 4.85
N ASP A 27 10.79 1.35 4.02
CA ASP A 27 12.12 0.79 4.28
C ASP A 27 13.15 1.92 4.47
N VAL A 28 13.99 1.75 5.50
CA VAL A 28 15.00 2.74 5.89
C VAL A 28 15.98 3.06 4.76
N SER A 29 16.24 2.13 3.85
CA SER A 29 17.17 2.31 2.73
C SER A 29 16.72 3.34 1.70
N ILE A 30 15.42 3.63 1.62
CA ILE A 30 14.86 4.59 0.64
C ILE A 30 14.33 5.87 1.28
N ARG A 31 14.42 6.02 2.61
CA ARG A 31 13.79 7.12 3.36
C ARG A 31 14.26 8.52 2.93
N GLU A 32 15.47 8.64 2.44
CA GLU A 32 16.03 9.93 2.01
C GLU A 32 15.82 10.23 0.52
N THR A 33 15.38 9.25 -0.27
CA THR A 33 15.34 9.35 -1.73
C THR A 33 13.93 9.33 -2.32
N TYR A 34 12.92 9.01 -1.49
CA TYR A 34 11.55 8.90 -1.97
C TYR A 34 10.81 10.24 -2.03
N LYS A 35 9.90 10.35 -3.01
CA LYS A 35 8.88 11.40 -3.03
C LYS A 35 7.69 10.94 -2.18
N ARG A 36 7.31 11.71 -1.16
CA ARG A 36 6.25 11.33 -0.22
C ARG A 36 4.94 10.95 -0.90
N HIS A 37 4.50 11.71 -1.91
CA HIS A 37 3.27 11.41 -2.65
C HIS A 37 3.34 10.09 -3.42
N GLU A 38 4.49 9.78 -4.04
CA GLU A 38 4.68 8.53 -4.77
C GLU A 38 4.58 7.32 -3.85
N VAL A 39 5.19 7.38 -2.65
CA VAL A 39 5.15 6.26 -1.71
C VAL A 39 3.77 6.09 -1.08
N VAL A 40 3.10 7.18 -0.70
CA VAL A 40 1.71 7.10 -0.21
C VAL A 40 0.80 6.49 -1.27
N LYS A 41 0.96 6.89 -2.54
CA LYS A 41 0.24 6.32 -3.68
C LYS A 41 0.53 4.82 -3.83
N CYS A 42 1.80 4.41 -3.79
CA CYS A 42 2.18 2.99 -3.84
C CYS A 42 1.58 2.17 -2.70
N ILE A 43 1.58 2.70 -1.47
CA ILE A 43 0.95 2.04 -0.32
C ILE A 43 -0.55 1.87 -0.56
N ASN A 44 -1.26 2.91 -0.97
CA ASN A 44 -2.69 2.84 -1.26
C ASN A 44 -3.01 1.80 -2.34
N VAL A 45 -2.25 1.80 -3.44
CA VAL A 45 -2.44 0.84 -4.53
C VAL A 45 -2.14 -0.59 -4.06
N ALA A 46 -1.07 -0.80 -3.30
CA ALA A 46 -0.73 -2.12 -2.75
C ALA A 46 -1.84 -2.65 -1.82
N LEU A 47 -2.42 -1.78 -1.00
CA LEU A 47 -3.53 -2.10 -0.10
C LEU A 47 -4.81 -2.47 -0.86
N LEU A 48 -5.10 -1.82 -2.00
CA LEU A 48 -6.21 -2.21 -2.90
C LEU A 48 -5.97 -3.58 -3.56
N CYS A 49 -4.73 -3.91 -3.91
CA CYS A 49 -4.40 -5.19 -4.55
C CYS A 49 -4.59 -6.40 -3.63
N VAL A 50 -4.57 -6.20 -2.31
CA VAL A 50 -4.63 -7.28 -1.31
C VAL A 50 -5.94 -7.32 -0.53
N GLN A 51 -7.00 -6.72 -1.08
CA GLN A 51 -8.34 -6.80 -0.50
C GLN A 51 -8.78 -8.25 -0.26
N GLU A 52 -9.48 -8.47 0.85
CA GLU A 52 -9.99 -9.78 1.24
C GLU A 52 -10.89 -10.35 0.14
N PHE A 53 -11.85 -9.53 -0.32
CA PHE A 53 -12.73 -9.89 -1.42
C PHE A 53 -12.06 -9.67 -2.77
N PRO A 54 -12.00 -10.70 -3.65
CA PRO A 54 -11.41 -10.56 -4.98
C PRO A 54 -12.09 -9.50 -5.86
N ALA A 55 -13.38 -9.23 -5.64
CA ALA A 55 -14.15 -8.25 -6.40
C ALA A 55 -13.68 -6.79 -6.15
N ASP A 56 -13.06 -6.52 -5.00
CA ASP A 56 -12.55 -5.19 -4.64
C ASP A 56 -11.12 -4.95 -5.13
N ARG A 57 -10.47 -5.99 -5.69
CA ARG A 57 -9.12 -5.88 -6.20
C ARG A 57 -9.12 -5.20 -7.57
N PRO A 58 -8.26 -4.21 -7.80
CA PRO A 58 -8.16 -3.57 -9.10
C PRO A 58 -7.60 -4.53 -10.15
N THR A 59 -7.99 -4.31 -11.41
CA THR A 59 -7.33 -4.99 -12.53
C THR A 59 -5.89 -4.47 -12.67
N ILE A 60 -4.99 -5.27 -13.25
CA ILE A 60 -3.60 -4.85 -13.49
C ILE A 60 -3.53 -3.59 -14.36
N SER A 61 -4.40 -3.45 -15.36
CA SER A 61 -4.46 -2.23 -16.16
C SER A 61 -4.80 -0.99 -15.32
N TYR A 62 -5.71 -1.12 -14.35
CA TYR A 62 -6.06 -0.05 -13.44
C TYR A 62 -4.93 0.26 -12.44
N VAL A 63 -4.22 -0.76 -11.96
CA VAL A 63 -3.00 -0.58 -11.14
C VAL A 63 -1.95 0.24 -11.89
N VAL A 64 -1.66 -0.12 -13.15
CA VAL A 64 -0.69 0.62 -13.98
C VAL A 64 -1.14 2.07 -14.17
N LEU A 65 -2.44 2.29 -14.43
CA LEU A 65 -3.00 3.64 -14.55
C LEU A 65 -2.83 4.45 -13.26
N MET A 66 -3.17 3.88 -12.09
CA MET A 66 -3.05 4.56 -10.79
C MET A 66 -1.60 4.92 -10.47
N LEU A 67 -0.64 4.06 -10.82
CA LEU A 67 0.78 4.33 -10.60
C LEU A 67 1.32 5.38 -11.57
N ALA A 68 0.88 5.35 -12.83
CA ALA A 68 1.30 6.29 -13.87
C ALA A 68 0.68 7.70 -13.68
N ASN A 69 -0.54 7.79 -13.16
CA ASN A 69 -1.24 9.06 -13.00
C ASN A 69 -0.88 9.74 -11.67
N GLY A 70 -0.63 11.05 -11.72
CA GLY A 70 -0.16 11.85 -10.58
C GLY A 70 -1.17 12.06 -9.45
N THR A 71 -2.47 11.85 -9.68
CA THR A 71 -3.54 11.99 -8.67
C THR A 71 -4.88 11.66 -9.33
N VAL A 72 -5.59 10.63 -8.87
CA VAL A 72 -7.06 10.58 -8.96
C VAL A 72 -7.56 10.07 -7.62
N MET A 73 -8.06 11.00 -6.81
CA MET A 73 -8.81 10.69 -5.60
C MET A 73 -10.23 10.28 -5.99
N VAL A 74 -10.67 9.15 -5.43
CA VAL A 74 -12.03 8.64 -5.12
C VAL A 74 -13.18 8.99 -6.08
N ALA A 75 -13.87 7.94 -6.57
CA ALA A 75 -15.28 8.05 -6.94
C ALA A 75 -16.12 7.66 -5.72
N ASP A 76 -17.07 8.54 -5.36
CA ASP A 76 -18.03 8.41 -4.26
C ASP A 76 -18.83 7.11 -4.27
#